data_AF-A0A562RKU1-F1
#
_entry.id   AF-A0A562RKU1-F1
#
_cell.length_a   1.000
_cell.length_b   1.000
_cell.length_c   1.000
_cell.angle_alpha   90.00
_cell.angle_beta   90.00
_cell.angle_gamma   90.00
#
_symmetry.space_group_name_H-M   'P 1'
#
loop_
_entity.id
_entity.type
_entity.pdbx_description
1 polymer ?
#
loop_
_entity_poly.entity_id
_entity_poly.type
_entity_poly.pdbx_seq_one_letter_code
_entity_poly.pdbx_strand_id
1 'polypeptide(L)'
;MNHGHEDRIAERPQHLCAAYGCPLIGSMSSSTTGSTEWWCFAHFGANAGKLQAITSEMHRLRWLSMAVHDVRHHPPGTAESRAAFQMIERQLTAHQRPDLLWKRKADHHSGGEARSTWLARLESALRHELSPVLDSSAYNPTMPAGGGEVATFSKVGFDMPA
;
A
#
# COMPACT_ATOMS: atom_id res chain seq x y z
N MET A 1 15.41 14.55 -21.29
CA MET A 1 14.14 15.22 -20.95
C MET A 1 13.89 14.96 -19.47
N ASN A 2 14.05 15.97 -18.63
CA ASN A 2 13.85 15.82 -17.18
C ASN A 2 12.35 15.96 -16.90
N HIS A 3 11.68 14.84 -16.68
CA HIS A 3 10.31 14.82 -16.16
C HIS A 3 10.29 15.38 -14.74
N GLY A 4 9.50 16.42 -14.51
CA GLY A 4 9.30 17.01 -13.19
C GLY A 4 8.65 16.01 -12.24
N HIS A 5 8.73 16.28 -10.93
CA HIS A 5 8.05 15.48 -9.91
C HIS A 5 6.52 15.42 -10.14
N GLU A 6 5.95 16.48 -10.72
CA GLU A 6 4.52 16.59 -11.04
C GLU A 6 4.11 15.70 -12.23
N ASP A 7 4.96 15.53 -13.25
CA ASP A 7 4.68 14.69 -14.43
C ASP A 7 4.56 13.19 -14.05
N ARG A 8 5.29 12.74 -13.03
CA ARG A 8 5.23 11.35 -12.53
C ARG A 8 3.90 11.02 -11.86
N ILE A 9 3.14 12.03 -11.43
CA ILE A 9 1.80 11.86 -10.85
C ILE A 9 0.77 11.68 -11.98
N ALA A 10 0.97 12.33 -13.13
CA ALA A 10 0.04 12.32 -14.26
C ALA A 10 -0.05 10.96 -14.98
N GLU A 11 1.04 10.18 -15.02
CA GLU A 11 1.05 8.84 -15.65
C GLU A 11 0.56 7.72 -14.71
N ARG A 12 0.24 8.05 -13.46
CA ARG A 12 -0.19 7.08 -12.47
C ARG A 12 -1.62 6.61 -12.76
N PRO A 13 -1.92 5.30 -12.76
CA PRO A 13 -3.28 4.83 -12.94
C PRO A 13 -4.22 5.47 -11.92
N GLN A 14 -5.28 6.11 -12.40
CA GLN A 14 -6.19 6.95 -11.59
C GLN A 14 -6.87 6.18 -10.44
N HIS A 15 -6.93 4.86 -10.53
CA HIS A 15 -7.56 4.01 -9.51
C HIS A 15 -6.64 3.71 -8.31
N LEU A 16 -5.34 4.03 -8.37
CA LEU A 16 -4.40 3.73 -7.28
C LEU A 16 -4.45 4.80 -6.17
N CYS A 17 -3.97 4.44 -4.98
CA CYS A 17 -3.93 5.30 -3.80
C CYS A 17 -2.94 6.47 -3.96
N ALA A 18 -3.33 7.71 -3.67
CA ALA A 18 -2.55 8.93 -3.88
C ALA A 18 -1.11 8.92 -3.30
N ALA A 19 -0.85 8.13 -2.26
CA ALA A 19 0.51 7.90 -1.80
C ALA A 19 1.40 7.33 -2.91
N TYR A 20 2.49 8.05 -3.22
CA TYR A 20 3.42 7.67 -4.29
C TYR A 20 3.96 6.25 -4.07
N GLY A 21 3.88 5.43 -5.12
CA GLY A 21 4.36 4.04 -5.12
C GLY A 21 3.48 3.05 -4.34
N CYS A 22 2.35 3.46 -3.77
CA CYS A 22 1.43 2.56 -3.09
C CYS A 22 0.77 1.59 -4.10
N PRO A 23 0.83 0.26 -3.88
CA PRO A 23 0.25 -0.72 -4.79
C PRO A 23 -1.28 -0.87 -4.62
N LEU A 24 -1.89 -0.26 -3.61
CA LEU A 24 -3.32 -0.42 -3.33
C LEU A 24 -4.19 0.56 -4.11
N ILE A 25 -5.44 0.15 -4.34
CA ILE A 25 -6.49 0.97 -4.93
C ILE A 25 -6.93 2.06 -3.94
N GLY A 26 -7.09 3.29 -4.43
CA GLY A 26 -7.67 4.40 -3.68
C GLY A 26 -9.19 4.21 -3.54
N SER A 27 -9.71 4.23 -2.32
CA SER A 27 -11.14 3.98 -2.05
C SER A 27 -11.78 4.96 -1.07
N MET A 28 -11.01 5.86 -0.47
CA MET A 28 -11.52 6.92 0.42
C MET A 28 -10.94 8.26 0.00
N SER A 29 -11.76 9.29 -0.03
CA SER A 29 -11.34 10.67 -0.18
C SER A 29 -11.92 11.49 0.97
N SER A 30 -11.25 12.58 1.32
CA SER A 30 -11.72 13.50 2.37
C SER A 30 -12.49 14.63 1.71
N SER A 31 -13.81 14.65 1.90
CA SER A 31 -14.68 15.72 1.35
C SER A 31 -14.48 17.07 2.04
N THR A 32 -13.87 17.09 3.23
CA THR A 32 -13.71 18.29 4.05
C THR A 32 -12.38 19.03 3.83
N THR A 33 -11.40 18.38 3.21
CA THR A 33 -10.06 18.97 2.95
C THR A 33 -9.92 19.54 1.55
N GLY A 34 -10.98 19.48 0.72
CA GLY A 34 -10.97 19.98 -0.67
C GLY A 34 -10.04 19.21 -1.61
N SER A 35 -9.48 18.07 -1.19
CA SER A 35 -8.60 17.25 -2.02
C SER A 35 -9.41 16.31 -2.90
N THR A 36 -9.02 16.19 -4.17
CA THR A 36 -9.56 15.23 -5.14
C THR A 36 -8.85 13.87 -5.09
N GLU A 37 -7.91 13.70 -4.16
CA GLU A 37 -7.09 12.51 -4.04
C GLU A 37 -7.83 11.36 -3.36
N TRP A 38 -7.66 10.16 -3.92
CA TRP A 38 -8.21 8.92 -3.39
C TRP A 38 -7.11 8.12 -2.69
N TRP A 39 -7.36 7.76 -1.43
CA TRP A 39 -6.43 7.07 -0.54
C TRP A 39 -6.91 5.65 -0.26
N CYS A 40 -5.96 4.73 -0.02
CA CYS A 40 -6.26 3.40 0.51
C CYS A 40 -6.49 3.45 2.03
N PHE A 41 -6.95 2.34 2.61
CA PHE A 41 -7.26 2.23 4.04
C PHE A 41 -6.09 2.48 5.00
N ALA A 42 -4.86 2.35 4.51
CA ALA A 42 -3.66 2.53 5.31
C ALA A 42 -3.13 3.96 5.25
N HIS A 43 -3.27 4.64 4.12
CA HIS A 43 -2.79 6.01 3.94
C HIS A 43 -3.85 7.06 4.28
N PHE A 44 -5.14 6.71 4.24
CA PHE A 44 -6.21 7.62 4.62
C PHE A 44 -6.09 8.05 6.09
N GLY A 45 -5.93 9.36 6.33
CA GLY A 45 -5.75 9.95 7.65
C GLY A 45 -4.33 9.81 8.24
N ALA A 46 -3.38 9.20 7.51
CA ALA A 46 -2.00 9.11 7.95
C ALA A 46 -1.28 10.46 7.85
N ASN A 47 -0.34 10.71 8.77
CA ASN A 47 0.53 11.89 8.71
C ASN A 47 1.46 11.79 7.48
N ALA A 48 1.69 12.92 6.78
CA ALA A 48 2.59 13.04 5.65
C ALA A 48 3.98 12.39 5.90
N GLY A 49 4.54 12.56 7.11
CA GLY A 49 5.84 11.98 7.48
C GLY A 49 5.89 10.44 7.52
N LYS A 50 4.73 9.77 7.55
CA LYS A 50 4.63 8.30 7.59
C LYS A 50 4.29 7.66 6.26
N LEU A 51 3.88 8.43 5.26
CA LEU A 51 3.37 7.87 4.00
C LEU A 51 4.38 6.93 3.34
N GLN A 52 5.66 7.31 3.35
CA GLN A 52 6.75 6.49 2.79
C GLN A 52 7.05 5.24 3.62
N ALA A 53 7.00 5.32 4.96
CA ALA A 53 7.18 4.16 5.82
C ALA A 53 6.06 3.12 5.60
N ILE A 54 4.80 3.59 5.50
CA ILE A 54 3.66 2.72 5.17
C ILE A 54 3.83 2.10 3.79
N THR A 55 4.21 2.88 2.77
CA THR A 55 4.43 2.37 1.42
C THR A 55 5.57 1.35 1.38
N SER A 56 6.68 1.60 2.06
CA SER A 56 7.81 0.68 2.15
C SER A 56 7.40 -0.66 2.78
N GLU A 57 6.64 -0.61 3.88
CA GLU A 57 6.14 -1.82 4.55
C GLU A 57 5.13 -2.58 3.68
N MET A 58 4.29 -1.88 2.91
CA MET A 58 3.44 -2.52 1.91
C MET A 58 4.24 -3.26 0.83
N HIS A 59 5.37 -2.71 0.38
CA HIS A 59 6.25 -3.41 -0.56
C HIS A 59 6.95 -4.61 0.08
N ARG A 60 7.29 -4.55 1.38
CA ARG A 60 7.78 -5.73 2.11
C ARG A 60 6.71 -6.82 2.17
N LEU A 61 5.45 -6.43 2.35
CA LEU A 61 4.28 -7.31 2.41
C LEU A 61 3.60 -7.50 1.04
N ARG A 62 4.36 -7.38 -0.06
CA ARG A 62 3.79 -7.33 -1.42
C ARG A 62 2.88 -8.50 -1.76
N TRP A 63 3.19 -9.70 -1.26
CA TRP A 63 2.37 -10.90 -1.46
C TRP A 63 0.94 -10.73 -0.93
N LEU A 64 0.76 -10.02 0.19
CA LEU A 64 -0.54 -9.76 0.80
C LEU A 64 -1.19 -8.48 0.24
N SER A 65 -0.39 -7.43 0.01
CA SER A 65 -0.91 -6.19 -0.57
C SER A 65 -1.44 -6.40 -2.00
N MET A 66 -0.75 -7.20 -2.81
CA MET A 66 -1.22 -7.56 -4.15
C MET A 66 -2.45 -8.45 -4.10
N ALA A 67 -2.57 -9.33 -3.10
CA ALA A 67 -3.81 -10.10 -2.91
C ALA A 67 -5.01 -9.18 -2.65
N VAL A 68 -4.87 -8.17 -1.79
CA VAL A 68 -5.92 -7.15 -1.57
C VAL A 68 -6.20 -6.37 -2.85
N HIS A 69 -5.16 -5.93 -3.56
CA HIS A 69 -5.29 -5.21 -4.83
C HIS A 69 -6.09 -6.02 -5.86
N ASP A 70 -5.70 -7.26 -6.12
CA ASP A 70 -6.28 -8.11 -7.15
C ASP A 70 -7.72 -8.49 -6.81
N VAL A 71 -8.01 -8.74 -5.52
CA VAL A 71 -9.38 -8.95 -5.07
C VAL A 71 -10.24 -7.70 -5.25
N ARG A 72 -9.71 -6.48 -5.19
CA ARG A 72 -10.47 -5.25 -5.47
C ARG A 72 -10.60 -4.96 -6.97
N HIS A 73 -9.51 -5.14 -7.72
CA HIS A 73 -9.42 -4.78 -9.13
C HIS A 73 -10.28 -5.68 -10.03
N HIS A 74 -10.24 -7.00 -9.80
CA HIS A 74 -10.87 -7.94 -10.72
C HIS A 74 -12.35 -8.19 -10.39
N PRO A 75 -13.29 -7.92 -11.32
CA PRO A 75 -14.69 -8.28 -11.14
C PRO A 75 -14.87 -9.81 -11.18
N PRO A 76 -15.81 -10.39 -10.41
CA PRO A 76 -16.00 -11.82 -10.38
C PRO A 76 -16.56 -12.33 -11.72
N GLY A 77 -16.21 -13.56 -12.08
CA GLY A 77 -16.80 -14.28 -13.20
C GLY A 77 -16.03 -14.19 -14.53
N THR A 78 -14.95 -13.40 -14.60
CA THR A 78 -14.07 -13.34 -15.77
C THR A 78 -12.95 -14.38 -15.69
N ALA A 79 -12.40 -14.79 -16.84
CA ALA A 79 -11.23 -15.68 -16.89
C ALA A 79 -10.01 -15.07 -16.16
N GLU A 80 -9.83 -13.76 -16.30
CA GLU A 80 -8.78 -12.99 -15.61
C GLU A 80 -8.95 -13.04 -14.09
N SER A 81 -10.17 -12.83 -13.58
CA SER A 81 -10.45 -12.91 -12.14
C SER A 81 -10.15 -14.30 -11.57
N ARG A 82 -10.42 -15.35 -12.35
CA ARG A 82 -10.11 -16.73 -11.95
C ARG A 82 -8.60 -16.95 -11.86
N ALA A 83 -7.83 -16.46 -12.85
CA ALA A 83 -6.38 -16.56 -12.84
C ALA A 83 -5.78 -15.78 -11.65
N ALA A 84 -6.27 -14.56 -11.40
CA ALA A 84 -5.86 -13.74 -10.26
C ALA A 84 -6.14 -14.45 -8.92
N PHE A 85 -7.35 -14.98 -8.71
CA PHE A 85 -7.70 -15.67 -7.46
C PHE A 85 -6.89 -16.95 -7.25
N GLN A 86 -6.60 -17.70 -8.32
CA GLN A 86 -5.69 -18.86 -8.23
C GLN A 86 -4.27 -18.43 -7.86
N MET A 87 -3.78 -17.31 -8.39
CA MET A 87 -2.47 -16.76 -8.01
C MET A 87 -2.45 -16.38 -6.52
N ILE A 88 -3.50 -15.71 -6.04
CA ILE A 88 -3.66 -15.34 -4.64
C ILE A 88 -3.61 -16.59 -3.75
N GLU A 89 -4.39 -17.63 -4.06
CA GLU A 89 -4.40 -18.86 -3.28
C GLU A 89 -3.02 -19.53 -3.21
N ARG A 90 -2.27 -19.54 -4.32
CA ARG A 90 -0.88 -20.05 -4.34
C ARG A 90 0.03 -19.23 -3.43
N GLN A 91 -0.05 -17.90 -3.49
CA GLN A 91 0.76 -17.00 -2.64
C GLN A 91 0.41 -17.19 -1.15
N LEU A 92 -0.87 -17.22 -0.80
CA LEU A 92 -1.31 -17.46 0.58
C LEU A 92 -0.83 -18.82 1.11
N THR A 93 -0.84 -19.85 0.26
CA THR A 93 -0.33 -21.19 0.63
C THR A 93 1.19 -21.19 0.80
N ALA A 94 1.93 -20.54 -0.11
CA ALA A 94 3.38 -20.44 -0.04
C ALA A 94 3.85 -19.70 1.22
N HIS A 95 3.09 -18.70 1.66
CA HIS A 95 3.33 -17.95 2.89
C HIS A 95 2.71 -18.59 4.14
N GLN A 96 2.22 -19.84 4.05
CA GLN A 96 1.65 -20.60 5.18
C GLN A 96 0.48 -19.89 5.88
N ARG A 97 -0.37 -19.21 5.11
CA ARG A 97 -1.58 -18.52 5.59
C ARG A 97 -2.87 -19.16 5.04
N PRO A 98 -3.12 -20.46 5.33
CA PRO A 98 -4.35 -21.12 4.87
C PRO A 98 -5.61 -20.51 5.50
N ASP A 99 -5.48 -19.80 6.63
CA ASP A 99 -6.56 -19.04 7.29
C ASP A 99 -7.15 -17.93 6.40
N LEU A 100 -6.35 -17.41 5.46
CA LEU A 100 -6.74 -16.35 4.54
C LEU A 100 -7.32 -16.86 3.21
N LEU A 101 -7.36 -18.17 2.99
CA LEU A 101 -7.94 -18.73 1.77
C LEU A 101 -9.44 -18.43 1.67
N TRP A 102 -9.91 -18.33 0.44
CA TRP A 102 -11.32 -18.07 0.18
C TRP A 102 -12.16 -19.31 0.52
N LYS A 103 -13.15 -19.15 1.40
CA LYS A 103 -14.06 -20.24 1.79
C LYS A 103 -15.15 -20.40 0.73
N ARG A 104 -14.85 -21.20 -0.30
CA ARG A 104 -15.78 -21.45 -1.42
C ARG A 104 -17.03 -22.22 -0.97
N LYS A 105 -18.13 -22.00 -1.69
CA LYS A 105 -19.33 -22.84 -1.56
C LYS A 105 -19.00 -24.27 -1.95
N ALA A 106 -19.22 -25.22 -1.05
CA ALA A 106 -19.11 -26.66 -1.38
C ALA A 106 -20.32 -27.14 -2.18
N ASP A 107 -21.50 -26.54 -1.95
CA ASP A 107 -22.74 -26.84 -2.66
C ASP A 107 -23.66 -25.58 -2.73
N HIS A 108 -24.80 -25.69 -3.42
CA HIS A 108 -25.74 -24.56 -3.59
C HIS A 108 -26.46 -24.13 -2.29
N HIS A 109 -26.52 -24.98 -1.27
CA HIS A 109 -27.21 -24.77 0.01
C HIS A 109 -26.26 -24.35 1.15
N SER A 110 -24.98 -24.56 0.92
CA SER A 110 -23.85 -24.33 1.80
C SER A 110 -23.39 -22.89 1.63
N GLY A 111 -23.55 -22.10 2.70
CA GLY A 111 -23.28 -20.66 2.74
C GLY A 111 -21.78 -20.36 2.65
N GLY A 112 -21.21 -20.44 1.44
CA GLY A 112 -19.85 -20.00 1.16
C GLY A 112 -19.69 -18.49 1.31
N GLU A 113 -18.44 -18.07 1.42
CA GLU A 113 -18.09 -16.71 1.78
C GLU A 113 -18.23 -15.73 0.61
N ALA A 114 -18.89 -14.60 0.87
CA ALA A 114 -18.95 -13.48 -0.08
C ALA A 114 -17.56 -12.86 -0.30
N ARG A 115 -17.27 -12.40 -1.52
CA ARG A 115 -16.01 -11.71 -1.87
C ARG A 115 -15.71 -10.53 -0.94
N SER A 116 -16.72 -9.77 -0.54
CA SER A 116 -16.57 -8.63 0.39
C SER A 116 -16.07 -9.09 1.77
N THR A 117 -16.58 -10.20 2.29
CA THR A 117 -16.13 -10.78 3.57
C THR A 117 -14.69 -11.30 3.46
N TRP A 118 -14.36 -11.96 2.35
CA TRP A 118 -12.99 -12.41 2.10
C TRP A 118 -12.01 -11.23 1.99
N LEU A 119 -12.37 -10.20 1.23
CA LEU A 119 -11.59 -8.95 1.13
C LEU A 119 -11.40 -8.30 2.51
N ALA A 120 -12.47 -8.19 3.30
CA ALA A 120 -12.38 -7.63 4.64
C ALA A 120 -11.42 -8.42 5.55
N ARG A 121 -11.37 -9.76 5.41
CA ARG A 121 -10.40 -10.58 6.15
C ARG A 121 -8.96 -10.34 5.68
N LEU A 122 -8.72 -10.25 4.38
CA LEU A 122 -7.40 -9.92 3.83
C LEU A 122 -6.94 -8.53 4.28
N GLU A 123 -7.84 -7.54 4.27
CA GLU A 123 -7.54 -6.18 4.73
C GLU A 123 -7.29 -6.10 6.22
N SER A 124 -8.04 -6.87 7.02
CA SER A 124 -7.80 -6.98 8.46
C SER A 124 -6.43 -7.58 8.75
N ALA A 125 -6.05 -8.65 8.04
CA ALA A 125 -4.72 -9.23 8.15
C ALA A 125 -3.62 -8.25 7.72
N LEU A 126 -3.80 -7.55 6.59
CA LEU A 126 -2.83 -6.56 6.14
C LEU A 126 -2.71 -5.39 7.11
N ARG A 127 -3.82 -4.91 7.68
CA ARG A 127 -3.83 -3.87 8.71
C ARG A 127 -3.09 -4.33 9.97
N HIS A 128 -3.26 -5.58 10.37
CA HIS A 128 -2.55 -6.15 11.52
C HIS A 128 -1.03 -6.16 11.30
N GLU A 129 -0.57 -6.62 10.14
CA GLU A 129 0.86 -6.60 9.79
C GLU A 129 1.41 -5.17 9.68
N LEU A 130 0.59 -4.21 9.24
CA LEU A 130 0.95 -2.80 9.14
C LEU A 130 0.85 -2.03 10.47
N SER A 131 0.34 -2.64 11.56
CA SER A 131 0.14 -1.94 12.85
C SER A 131 1.36 -1.15 13.31
N PRO A 132 2.60 -1.68 13.25
CA PRO A 132 3.79 -0.96 13.74
C PRO A 132 4.03 0.39 13.05
N VAL A 133 3.68 0.51 11.77
CA VAL A 133 3.86 1.76 11.00
C VAL A 133 2.63 2.66 11.07
N LEU A 134 1.43 2.07 11.23
CA LEU A 134 0.17 2.80 11.34
C LEU A 134 0.01 3.46 12.71
N ASP A 135 0.45 2.83 13.79
CA ASP A 135 0.30 3.36 15.15
C ASP A 135 1.07 4.68 15.34
N SER A 136 0.32 5.76 15.49
CA SER A 136 0.83 7.13 15.69
C SER A 136 1.69 7.26 16.94
N SER A 137 1.45 6.42 17.96
CA SER A 137 2.21 6.39 19.21
C SER A 137 3.55 5.66 19.12
N ALA A 138 3.76 4.80 18.12
CA ALA A 138 4.97 4.00 17.98
C ALA A 138 6.11 4.73 17.25
N TYR A 139 5.80 5.82 16.53
CA TYR A 139 6.80 6.59 15.80
C TYR A 139 7.36 7.70 16.69
N ASN A 140 8.44 7.38 17.40
CA ASN A 140 9.33 8.38 17.97
C ASN A 140 10.41 8.68 16.93
N PRO A 141 10.36 9.81 16.19
CA PRO A 141 11.50 10.21 15.39
C PRO A 141 12.66 10.43 16.36
N THR A 142 13.55 9.45 16.45
CA THR A 142 14.78 9.59 17.23
C THR A 142 15.68 10.46 16.37
N MET A 143 15.53 11.78 16.53
CA MET A 143 16.54 12.72 16.08
C MET A 143 17.84 12.29 16.77
N PRO A 144 18.96 12.10 16.04
CA PRO A 144 20.24 11.90 16.69
C PRO A 144 20.52 13.12 17.57
N ALA A 145 20.30 12.96 18.88
CA ALA A 145 20.54 13.99 19.85
C ALA A 145 22.04 14.10 20.07
N GLY A 146 22.63 15.21 19.63
CA GLY A 146 23.91 15.72 20.12
C GLY A 146 25.14 14.93 19.70
N GLY A 147 25.75 15.35 18.58
CA GLY A 147 27.13 14.99 18.24
C GLY A 147 27.68 15.69 17.00
N GLY A 148 26.96 16.64 16.42
CA GLY A 148 27.45 17.42 15.29
C GLY A 148 28.45 18.46 15.78
N GLU A 149 29.75 18.18 15.68
CA GLU A 149 30.72 19.26 15.46
C GLU A 149 30.18 20.17 14.36
N VAL A 150 30.33 21.47 14.56
CA VAL A 150 29.97 22.49 13.57
C VAL A 150 30.81 22.20 12.34
N ALA A 151 30.23 21.50 11.36
CA ALA A 151 30.91 21.23 10.10
C ALA A 151 31.16 22.58 9.41
N THR A 152 32.38 23.08 9.52
CA THR A 152 32.86 24.20 8.73
C THR A 152 32.85 23.75 7.27
N PHE A 153 31.85 24.19 6.52
CA PHE A 153 31.82 24.02 5.08
C PHE A 153 33.00 24.76 4.47
N SER A 154 34.05 24.01 4.13
CA SER A 154 35.12 24.52 3.27
C SER A 154 34.55 24.59 1.86
N LYS A 155 34.48 25.79 1.29
CA LYS A 155 34.07 26.02 -0.10
C LYS A 155 35.01 25.23 -1.02
N VAL A 156 34.58 24.08 -1.49
CA VAL A 156 35.17 23.44 -2.67
C VAL A 156 34.66 24.22 -3.89
N GLY A 157 35.56 25.01 -4.49
CA GLY A 157 35.32 25.72 -5.73
C GLY A 157 35.01 24.72 -6.84
N PHE A 158 33.90 24.93 -7.53
CA PHE A 158 33.52 24.16 -8.71
C PHE A 158 34.11 24.88 -9.93
N ASP A 159 35.31 24.47 -10.35
CA ASP A 159 35.86 24.92 -11.62
C ASP A 159 35.09 24.25 -12.76
N MET A 160 34.25 25.03 -13.41
CA MET A 160 33.51 24.62 -14.60
C MET A 160 34.44 24.83 -15.81
N PRO A 161 34.77 23.80 -16.60
CA PRO A 161 35.59 23.97 -17.79
C PRO A 161 34.83 24.82 -18.83
N ALA A 162 35.56 25.76 -19.44
CA ALA A 162 35.07 26.69 -20.45
C ALA A 162 34.67 26.01 -21.77
#